data_AF-A0A916CZ18-F1
#
_entry.id   AF-A0A916CZ18-F1
#
_cell.length_a   1.000
_cell.length_b   1.000
_cell.length_c   1.000
_cell.angle_alpha   90.00
_cell.angle_beta   90.00
_cell.angle_gamma   90.00
#
_symmetry.space_group_name_H-M   'P 1'
#
loop_
_entity.id
_entity.type
_entity.pdbx_description
1 polymer ?
#
loop_
_entity_poly.entity_id
_entity_poly.type
_entity_poly.pdbx_seq_one_letter_code
_entity_poly.pdbx_strand_id
1 'polypeptide(L)'
;MEFRPDPSVDQYDQRGAVWVSLPLLIIGFFLVAFALFNAKWPPDYLNSDPSQRVSHWHRMMGKDRPTLNGTEIEVERPPAYLARRMVDAVAYISIMIGVLLLLGLAWWGERVFYLPLMVIGLYGLFYSIGLGIVIGPIVAIAGYTPIFLGAVIGWLMTDKSTNTEIGFTG
;
A
#
# COMPACT_ATOMS: atom_id res chain seq x y z
N MET A 1 15.75 12.62 -44.11
CA MET A 1 16.32 11.61 -43.18
C MET A 1 15.40 11.55 -41.99
N GLU A 2 14.82 10.39 -41.73
CA GLU A 2 13.92 10.17 -40.60
C GLU A 2 14.80 9.94 -39.37
N PHE A 3 14.78 10.88 -38.41
CA PHE A 3 15.55 10.75 -37.18
C PHE A 3 14.83 9.70 -36.32
N ARG A 4 15.43 8.51 -36.18
CA ARG A 4 14.97 7.50 -35.23
C ARG A 4 15.71 7.74 -33.91
N PRO A 5 15.01 8.10 -32.82
CA PRO A 5 15.64 8.16 -31.51
C PRO A 5 16.26 6.80 -31.17
N ASP A 6 17.46 6.82 -30.58
CA ASP A 6 18.18 5.61 -30.21
C ASP A 6 17.52 5.01 -28.95
N PRO A 7 16.91 3.83 -29.04
CA PRO A 7 16.17 3.23 -27.93
C PRO A 7 17.05 2.90 -26.71
N SER A 8 18.37 2.96 -26.85
CA SER A 8 19.28 2.73 -25.74
C SER A 8 19.27 3.86 -24.70
N VAL A 9 19.11 5.12 -25.11
CA VAL A 9 19.19 6.29 -24.21
C VAL A 9 17.99 6.34 -23.25
N ASP A 10 16.78 6.14 -23.79
CA ASP A 10 15.53 6.10 -23.01
C ASP A 10 15.52 4.99 -21.94
N GLN A 11 16.13 3.84 -22.22
CA GLN A 11 16.14 2.70 -21.29
C GLN A 11 17.05 2.92 -20.07
N TYR A 12 18.14 3.68 -20.21
CA TYR A 12 19.06 3.95 -19.10
C TYR A 12 18.41 4.86 -18.05
N ASP A 13 17.70 5.90 -18.49
CA ASP A 13 17.02 6.84 -17.58
C ASP A 13 15.82 6.20 -16.85
N GLN A 14 15.07 5.33 -17.53
CA GLN A 14 13.97 4.59 -16.90
C GLN A 14 14.45 3.68 -15.76
N ARG A 15 15.57 2.98 -15.97
CA ARG A 15 16.14 2.10 -14.94
C ARG A 15 16.67 2.91 -13.74
N GLY A 16 17.21 4.10 -13.97
CA GLY A 16 17.61 5.01 -12.89
C GLY A 16 16.45 5.38 -11.97
N ALA A 17 15.29 5.74 -12.54
CA ALA A 17 14.08 6.05 -11.77
C ALA A 17 13.59 4.87 -10.91
N VAL A 18 13.70 3.64 -11.44
CA VAL A 18 13.36 2.42 -10.70
C VAL A 18 14.28 2.25 -9.49
N TRP A 19 15.60 2.36 -9.66
CA TRP A 19 16.55 2.17 -8.54
C TRP A 19 16.37 3.19 -7.41
N VAL A 20 15.92 4.40 -7.71
CA VAL A 20 15.63 5.43 -6.69
C VAL A 20 14.34 5.13 -5.93
N SER A 21 13.30 4.66 -6.62
CA SER A 21 11.98 4.41 -6.00
C SER A 21 11.88 3.05 -5.30
N LEU A 22 12.58 2.04 -5.81
CA LEU A 22 12.46 0.65 -5.36
C LEU A 22 12.72 0.44 -3.86
N PRO A 23 13.75 1.04 -3.23
CA PRO A 23 13.98 0.89 -1.79
C PRO A 23 12.81 1.41 -0.94
N LEU A 24 12.21 2.54 -1.32
CA LEU A 24 11.05 3.10 -0.63
C LEU A 24 9.85 2.16 -0.75
N LEU A 25 9.59 1.65 -1.95
CA LEU A 25 8.51 0.69 -2.20
C LEU A 25 8.69 -0.59 -1.37
N ILE A 26 9.91 -1.17 -1.37
CA ILE A 26 10.22 -2.39 -0.61
C ILE A 26 10.01 -2.17 0.89
N ILE A 27 10.58 -1.11 1.46
CA ILE A 27 10.43 -0.78 2.89
C ILE A 27 8.95 -0.58 3.22
N GLY A 28 8.23 0.14 2.36
CA GLY A 28 6.80 0.37 2.53
C GLY A 28 6.00 -0.93 2.55
N PHE A 29 6.15 -1.80 1.56
CA PHE A 29 5.47 -3.10 1.54
C PHE A 29 5.82 -3.98 2.73
N PHE A 30 7.09 -3.97 3.16
CA PHE A 30 7.51 -4.71 4.36
C PHE A 30 6.80 -4.20 5.62
N LEU A 31 6.71 -2.87 5.80
CA LEU A 31 6.00 -2.26 6.92
C LEU A 31 4.50 -2.55 6.89
N VAL A 32 3.85 -2.46 5.72
CA VAL A 32 2.42 -2.78 5.60
C VAL A 32 2.19 -4.27 5.90
N ALA A 33 3.01 -5.17 5.36
CA ALA A 33 2.91 -6.59 5.66
C ALA A 33 3.09 -6.84 7.17
N PHE A 34 4.11 -6.25 7.78
CA PHE A 34 4.32 -6.33 9.22
C PHE A 34 3.09 -5.82 10.01
N ALA A 35 2.50 -4.70 9.59
CA ALA A 35 1.29 -4.17 10.20
C ALA A 35 0.12 -5.16 10.13
N LEU A 36 -0.16 -5.74 8.96
CA LEU A 36 -1.30 -6.65 8.77
C LEU A 36 -1.11 -8.00 9.49
N PHE A 37 0.11 -8.53 9.53
CA PHE A 37 0.35 -9.89 10.06
C PHE A 37 0.77 -9.90 11.53
N ASN A 38 1.46 -8.86 12.02
CA ASN A 38 2.08 -8.88 13.35
C ASN A 38 1.53 -7.78 14.27
N ALA A 39 1.11 -6.64 13.74
CA ALA A 39 0.64 -5.55 14.58
C ALA A 39 -0.78 -5.77 15.12
N LYS A 40 -1.08 -5.02 16.17
CA LYS A 40 -2.35 -5.05 16.90
C LYS A 40 -3.28 -3.97 16.35
N TRP A 41 -4.51 -4.35 16.03
CA TRP A 41 -5.54 -3.51 15.40
C TRP A 41 -6.74 -3.33 16.33
N PRO A 42 -7.49 -2.22 16.20
CA PRO A 42 -8.73 -2.06 16.94
C PRO A 42 -9.78 -3.08 16.45
N PRO A 43 -10.59 -3.67 17.34
CA PRO A 43 -11.68 -4.57 16.96
C PRO A 43 -12.82 -3.83 16.26
N ASP A 44 -13.76 -4.57 15.64
CA ASP A 44 -14.88 -4.02 14.86
C ASP A 44 -16.24 -4.45 15.43
N TYR A 45 -16.55 -3.96 16.63
CA TYR A 45 -17.87 -4.09 17.26
C TYR A 45 -18.21 -2.84 18.08
N LEU A 46 -19.50 -2.63 18.36
CA LEU A 46 -19.98 -1.46 19.10
C LEU A 46 -19.55 -1.54 20.56
N ASN A 47 -19.20 -0.39 21.15
CA ASN A 47 -18.75 -0.28 22.55
C ASN A 47 -17.48 -1.07 22.87
N SER A 48 -16.61 -1.32 21.88
CA SER A 48 -15.30 -1.89 22.15
C SER A 48 -14.48 -0.99 23.08
N ASP A 49 -13.85 -1.58 24.09
CA ASP A 49 -12.90 -0.86 24.94
C ASP A 49 -11.79 -0.26 24.06
N PRO A 50 -11.50 1.06 24.16
CA PRO A 50 -10.43 1.70 23.39
C PRO A 50 -9.05 1.11 23.60
N SER A 51 -8.83 0.31 24.65
CA SER A 51 -7.59 -0.43 24.92
C SER A 51 -7.53 -1.81 24.28
N GLN A 52 -8.68 -2.39 23.90
CA GLN A 52 -8.71 -3.73 23.32
C GLN A 52 -8.07 -3.76 21.94
N ARG A 53 -7.31 -4.82 21.69
CA ARG A 53 -6.63 -5.03 20.42
C ARG A 53 -6.74 -6.46 19.95
N VAL A 54 -6.87 -6.63 18.64
CA VAL A 54 -6.95 -7.92 17.97
C VAL A 54 -5.92 -7.97 16.84
N SER A 55 -5.57 -9.15 16.35
CA SER A 55 -4.85 -9.24 15.08
C SER A 55 -5.77 -8.81 13.92
N HIS A 56 -5.21 -8.20 12.89
CA HIS A 56 -5.98 -7.82 11.70
C HIS A 56 -6.68 -9.02 11.04
N TRP A 57 -6.04 -10.19 11.04
CA TRP A 57 -6.63 -11.42 10.48
C TRP A 57 -7.93 -11.81 11.18
N HIS A 58 -7.92 -11.88 12.52
CA HIS A 58 -9.14 -12.19 13.29
C HIS A 58 -10.24 -11.16 13.07
N ARG A 59 -9.90 -9.88 12.95
CA ARG A 59 -10.85 -8.82 12.59
C ARG A 59 -11.45 -9.04 11.21
N MET A 60 -10.63 -9.26 10.18
CA MET A 60 -11.09 -9.57 8.83
C MET A 60 -11.98 -10.82 8.78
N MET A 61 -11.68 -11.84 9.60
CA MET A 61 -12.46 -13.08 9.70
C MET A 61 -13.71 -12.96 10.59
N GLY A 62 -13.88 -11.84 11.29
CA GLY A 62 -14.96 -11.60 12.24
C GLY A 62 -14.89 -12.41 13.53
N LYS A 63 -13.69 -12.85 13.89
CA LYS A 63 -13.34 -13.61 15.11
C LYS A 63 -12.74 -12.71 16.19
N ASP A 64 -13.04 -11.42 16.16
CA ASP A 64 -12.54 -10.37 17.05
C ASP A 64 -13.36 -10.20 18.33
N ARG A 65 -14.07 -11.24 18.76
CA ARG A 65 -14.97 -11.19 19.92
C ARG A 65 -14.16 -11.12 21.23
N PRO A 66 -14.58 -10.30 22.20
CA PRO A 66 -13.99 -10.30 23.53
C PRO A 66 -14.32 -11.60 24.27
N THR A 67 -13.40 -12.03 25.14
CA THR A 67 -13.60 -13.17 26.04
C THR A 67 -13.61 -12.70 27.48
N LEU A 68 -14.57 -13.18 28.28
CA LEU A 68 -14.64 -12.96 29.72
C LEU A 68 -14.63 -14.32 30.40
N ASN A 69 -13.67 -14.55 31.31
CA ASN A 69 -13.48 -15.83 31.99
C ASN A 69 -13.41 -17.03 31.02
N GLY A 70 -12.78 -16.85 29.85
CA GLY A 70 -12.65 -17.88 28.82
C GLY A 70 -13.91 -18.13 27.97
N THR A 71 -15.00 -17.38 28.20
CA THR A 71 -16.24 -17.48 27.42
C THR A 71 -16.34 -16.31 26.45
N GLU A 72 -16.62 -16.58 25.16
CA GLU A 72 -16.89 -15.53 24.17
C GLU A 72 -18.19 -14.80 24.51
N ILE A 73 -18.13 -13.47 24.57
CA ILE A 73 -19.32 -12.64 24.76
C ILE A 73 -19.88 -12.25 23.39
N GLU A 74 -21.20 -12.33 23.23
CA GLU A 74 -21.89 -11.81 22.06
C GLU A 74 -21.86 -10.28 22.05
N VAL A 75 -21.39 -9.71 20.94
CA VAL A 75 -21.22 -8.26 20.78
C VAL A 75 -22.01 -7.75 19.59
N GLU A 76 -22.60 -6.57 19.75
CA GLU A 76 -23.35 -5.91 18.70
C GLU A 76 -22.39 -5.40 17.60
N ARG A 77 -22.72 -5.70 16.33
CA ARG A 77 -21.90 -5.31 15.18
C ARG A 77 -22.42 -4.02 14.55
N PRO A 78 -21.53 -3.13 14.08
CA PRO A 78 -21.98 -1.90 13.41
C PRO A 78 -22.73 -2.21 12.10
N PRO A 79 -23.63 -1.33 11.64
CA PRO A 79 -24.47 -1.55 10.45
C PRO A 79 -23.68 -1.71 9.14
N ALA A 80 -22.41 -1.29 9.11
CA ALA A 80 -21.49 -1.44 7.98
C ALA A 80 -20.42 -2.53 8.20
N TYR A 81 -20.63 -3.45 9.13
CA TYR A 81 -19.65 -4.48 9.51
C TYR A 81 -19.15 -5.32 8.33
N LEU A 82 -20.06 -5.81 7.49
CA LEU A 82 -19.67 -6.61 6.32
C LEU A 82 -18.82 -5.81 5.33
N ALA A 83 -19.19 -4.54 5.09
CA ALA A 83 -18.44 -3.65 4.22
C ALA A 83 -17.03 -3.39 4.78
N ARG A 84 -16.89 -3.14 6.08
CA ARG A 84 -15.59 -2.98 6.75
C ARG A 84 -14.72 -4.22 6.59
N ARG A 85 -15.28 -5.42 6.73
CA ARG A 85 -14.56 -6.68 6.49
C ARG A 85 -14.11 -6.85 5.05
N MET A 86 -14.92 -6.42 4.08
CA MET A 86 -14.51 -6.42 2.67
C MET A 86 -13.31 -5.47 2.47
N VAL A 87 -13.32 -4.30 3.08
CA VAL A 87 -12.19 -3.36 3.05
C VAL A 87 -10.94 -3.96 3.72
N ASP A 88 -11.09 -4.61 4.89
CA ASP A 88 -9.99 -5.31 5.55
C ASP A 88 -9.42 -6.43 4.64
N ALA A 89 -10.25 -7.14 3.88
CA ALA A 89 -9.80 -8.14 2.91
C ALA A 89 -9.09 -7.51 1.71
N VAL A 90 -9.57 -6.36 1.23
CA VAL A 90 -8.91 -5.59 0.16
C VAL A 90 -7.50 -5.15 0.60
N ALA A 91 -7.24 -4.90 1.88
CA ALA A 91 -5.89 -4.61 2.35
C ALA A 91 -4.91 -5.77 2.06
N TYR A 92 -5.30 -7.03 2.30
CA TYR A 92 -4.48 -8.19 1.96
C TYR A 92 -4.30 -8.38 0.45
N ILE A 93 -5.38 -8.23 -0.32
CA ILE A 93 -5.33 -8.30 -1.78
C ILE A 93 -4.40 -7.22 -2.34
N SER A 94 -4.45 -6.01 -1.78
CA SER A 94 -3.61 -4.88 -2.20
C SER A 94 -2.12 -5.14 -1.97
N ILE A 95 -1.74 -5.83 -0.88
CA ILE A 95 -0.35 -6.28 -0.69
C ILE A 95 0.03 -7.29 -1.78
N MET A 96 -0.82 -8.30 -2.03
CA MET A 96 -0.51 -9.32 -3.04
C MET A 96 -0.32 -8.70 -4.43
N ILE A 97 -1.27 -7.87 -4.86
CA ILE A 97 -1.18 -7.15 -6.14
C ILE A 97 0.02 -6.20 -6.13
N GLY A 98 0.25 -5.48 -5.04
CA GLY A 98 1.37 -4.56 -4.90
C GLY A 98 2.73 -5.23 -5.04
N VAL A 99 2.91 -6.43 -4.48
CA VAL A 99 4.13 -7.23 -4.67
C VAL A 99 4.29 -7.65 -6.13
N LEU A 100 3.22 -8.09 -6.81
CA LEU A 100 3.28 -8.41 -8.23
C LEU A 100 3.64 -7.20 -9.09
N LEU A 101 3.09 -6.03 -8.78
CA LEU A 101 3.41 -4.76 -9.44
C LEU A 101 4.86 -4.34 -9.17
N LEU A 102 5.37 -4.56 -7.95
CA LEU A 102 6.76 -4.28 -7.59
C LEU A 102 7.73 -5.19 -8.37
N LEU A 103 7.43 -6.47 -8.47
CA LEU A 103 8.20 -7.41 -9.28
C LEU A 103 8.15 -7.03 -10.76
N GLY A 104 6.97 -6.64 -11.25
CA GLY A 104 6.82 -6.17 -12.63
C GLY A 104 7.61 -4.89 -12.90
N LEU A 105 7.57 -3.93 -11.99
CA LEU A 105 8.37 -2.71 -12.06
C LEU A 105 9.86 -3.03 -12.05
N ALA A 106 10.33 -3.92 -11.17
CA ALA A 106 11.74 -4.29 -11.10
C ALA A 106 12.22 -5.04 -12.37
N TRP A 107 11.33 -5.80 -13.02
CA TRP A 107 11.67 -6.59 -14.19
C TRP A 107 11.59 -5.81 -15.50
N TRP A 108 10.48 -5.12 -15.73
CA TRP A 108 10.20 -4.41 -16.98
C TRP A 108 10.57 -2.93 -16.93
N GLY A 109 10.62 -2.32 -15.73
CA GLY A 109 10.96 -0.91 -15.56
C GLY A 109 9.92 0.08 -16.10
N GLU A 110 8.72 -0.41 -16.45
CA GLU A 110 7.73 0.42 -17.13
C GLU A 110 7.03 1.38 -16.18
N ARG A 111 6.83 2.60 -16.67
CA ARG A 111 6.15 3.67 -15.95
C ARG A 111 4.74 3.29 -15.49
N VAL A 112 4.03 2.46 -16.26
CA VAL A 112 2.63 2.07 -16.01
C VAL A 112 2.45 1.39 -14.64
N PHE A 113 3.48 0.72 -14.11
CA PHE A 113 3.41 0.04 -12.81
C PHE A 113 3.30 1.00 -11.62
N TYR A 114 3.76 2.26 -11.75
CA TYR A 114 3.68 3.21 -10.64
C TYR A 114 2.25 3.69 -10.38
N LEU A 115 1.40 3.80 -11.40
CA LEU A 115 0.04 4.30 -11.25
C LEU A 115 -0.82 3.46 -10.29
N PRO A 116 -0.92 2.12 -10.44
CA PRO A 116 -1.63 1.30 -9.46
C PRO A 116 -0.92 1.26 -8.09
N LEU A 117 0.41 1.41 -8.02
CA LEU A 117 1.12 1.55 -6.74
C LEU A 117 0.74 2.83 -5.99
N MET A 118 0.54 3.96 -6.70
CA MET A 118 0.00 5.18 -6.10
C MET A 118 -1.41 4.96 -5.57
N VAL A 119 -2.27 4.27 -6.31
CA VAL A 119 -3.64 3.95 -5.88
C VAL A 119 -3.62 3.10 -4.61
N ILE A 120 -2.76 2.07 -4.55
CA ILE A 120 -2.58 1.22 -3.36
C ILE A 120 -2.11 2.05 -2.16
N GLY A 121 -1.09 2.88 -2.35
CA GLY A 121 -0.57 3.76 -1.30
C GLY A 121 -1.65 4.70 -0.76
N LEU A 122 -2.38 5.37 -1.65
CA LEU A 122 -3.43 6.32 -1.29
C LEU A 122 -4.61 5.64 -0.58
N TYR A 123 -5.07 4.50 -1.13
CA TYR A 123 -6.09 3.66 -0.50
C TYR A 123 -5.70 3.30 0.94
N GLY A 124 -4.49 2.79 1.13
CA GLY A 124 -4.01 2.34 2.44
C GLY A 124 -3.89 3.46 3.47
N LEU A 125 -3.51 4.67 3.02
CA LEU A 125 -3.49 5.86 3.86
C LEU A 125 -4.90 6.23 4.35
N PHE A 126 -5.87 6.37 3.43
CA PHE A 126 -7.25 6.69 3.81
C PHE A 126 -7.88 5.62 4.69
N TYR A 127 -7.66 4.36 4.34
CA TYR A 127 -8.10 3.22 5.13
C TYR A 127 -7.57 3.28 6.56
N SER A 128 -6.27 3.52 6.74
CA SER A 128 -5.64 3.47 8.06
C SER A 128 -5.97 4.70 8.93
N ILE A 129 -6.09 5.89 8.33
CA ILE A 129 -6.47 7.12 9.03
C ILE A 129 -7.87 6.97 9.65
N GLY A 130 -8.79 6.31 8.96
CA GLY A 130 -10.16 6.09 9.44
C GLY A 130 -10.28 5.16 10.66
N LEU A 131 -9.20 4.48 11.07
CA LEU A 131 -9.21 3.47 12.13
C LEU A 131 -8.63 3.96 13.48
N GLY A 132 -8.22 5.23 13.56
CA GLY A 132 -7.76 5.85 14.80
C GLY A 132 -6.29 5.56 15.16
N ILE A 133 -5.86 6.05 16.32
CA ILE A 133 -4.45 6.05 16.76
C ILE A 133 -4.13 4.74 17.49
N VAL A 134 -3.90 3.68 16.72
CA VAL A 134 -3.48 2.36 17.22
C VAL A 134 -2.23 1.91 16.48
N ILE A 135 -1.37 1.10 17.12
CA ILE A 135 -0.08 0.69 16.56
C ILE A 135 -0.20 0.07 15.15
N GLY A 136 -1.20 -0.79 14.90
CA GLY A 136 -1.44 -1.37 13.58
C GLY A 136 -1.66 -0.32 12.49
N PRO A 137 -2.71 0.51 12.59
CA PRO A 137 -2.93 1.65 11.69
C PRO A 137 -1.74 2.60 11.57
N ILE A 138 -1.03 2.92 12.66
CA ILE A 138 0.16 3.80 12.62
C ILE A 138 1.26 3.20 11.75
N VAL A 139 1.59 1.92 11.97
CA VAL A 139 2.63 1.23 11.19
C VAL A 139 2.17 1.04 9.75
N ALA A 140 0.87 0.82 9.50
CA ALA A 140 0.32 0.78 8.16
C ALA A 140 0.44 2.13 7.44
N ILE A 141 0.14 3.27 8.10
CA ILE A 141 0.38 4.62 7.55
C ILE A 141 1.86 4.81 7.22
N ALA A 142 2.76 4.42 8.13
CA ALA A 142 4.20 4.49 7.93
C ALA A 142 4.67 3.60 6.77
N GLY A 143 3.96 2.52 6.44
CA GLY A 143 4.24 1.66 5.28
C GLY A 143 3.62 2.16 3.97
N TYR A 144 2.37 2.62 3.98
CA TYR A 144 1.69 3.13 2.78
C TYR A 144 2.25 4.48 2.31
N THR A 145 2.78 5.30 3.22
CA THR A 145 3.43 6.58 2.88
C THR A 145 4.62 6.41 1.92
N PRO A 146 5.64 5.59 2.21
CA PRO A 146 6.75 5.35 1.29
C PRO A 146 6.34 4.56 0.03
N ILE A 147 5.29 3.73 0.07
CA ILE A 147 4.72 3.15 -1.17
C ILE A 147 4.22 4.28 -2.09
N PHE A 148 3.40 5.18 -1.55
CA PHE A 148 2.85 6.30 -2.31
C PHE A 148 3.95 7.24 -2.82
N LEU A 149 4.84 7.69 -1.93
CA LEU A 149 5.93 8.60 -2.29
C LEU A 149 6.92 7.95 -3.27
N GLY A 150 7.30 6.69 -3.06
CA GLY A 150 8.15 5.94 -3.99
C GLY A 150 7.52 5.85 -5.37
N ALA A 151 6.22 5.58 -5.45
CA ALA A 151 5.51 5.52 -6.72
C ALA A 151 5.43 6.89 -7.44
N VAL A 152 5.12 7.95 -6.69
CA VAL A 152 5.09 9.33 -7.24
C VAL A 152 6.47 9.76 -7.74
N ILE A 153 7.52 9.55 -6.94
CA ILE A 153 8.89 9.90 -7.31
C ILE A 153 9.30 9.14 -8.57
N GLY A 154 9.10 7.82 -8.60
CA GLY A 154 9.41 6.99 -9.76
C GLY A 154 8.68 7.45 -11.02
N TRP A 155 7.38 7.71 -10.93
CA TRP A 155 6.58 8.21 -12.05
C TRP A 155 7.08 9.56 -12.59
N LEU A 156 7.39 10.51 -11.70
CA LEU A 156 7.88 11.84 -12.10
C LEU A 156 9.27 11.79 -12.72
N MET A 157 10.14 10.90 -12.24
CA MET A 157 11.48 10.73 -12.80
C MET A 157 11.43 10.10 -14.20
N THR A 158 10.51 9.16 -14.44
CA THR A 158 10.29 8.60 -15.77
C THR A 158 9.65 9.59 -16.76
N ASP A 159 8.96 10.64 -16.30
CA ASP A 159 8.38 11.67 -17.18
C ASP A 159 9.42 12.66 -17.69
N LYS A 160 10.45 12.94 -16.88
CA LYS A 160 11.52 13.89 -17.24
C LYS A 160 12.46 13.36 -18.32
N SER A 161 12.70 12.06 -18.33
CA SER A 161 13.52 11.42 -19.37
C SER A 161 12.85 11.54 -20.74
N THR A 162 11.53 11.35 -20.82
CA THR A 162 10.79 11.42 -22.09
C THR A 162 10.64 12.84 -22.65
N ASN A 163 10.63 13.88 -21.80
CA ASN A 163 10.43 15.26 -22.25
C ASN A 163 11.73 16.00 -22.62
N THR A 164 12.89 15.55 -22.13
CA THR A 164 14.18 16.22 -22.38
C THR A 164 14.65 15.99 -23.83
N GLU A 165 14.24 14.90 -24.47
CA GLU A 165 14.55 14.62 -25.88
C GLU A 165 13.78 15.50 -26.88
N ILE A 166 12.60 16.00 -26.52
CA ILE A 166 11.75 16.81 -27.42
C ILE A 166 12.19 18.29 -27.41
N GLY A 167 12.99 18.71 -26.42
CA GLY A 167 13.41 20.10 -26.21
C GLY A 167 14.67 20.56 -26.95
N PHE A 168 15.35 19.70 -27.72
CA PHE A 168 16.61 19.99 -28.41
C PHE A 168 16.46 20.20 -29.94
N THR A 169 15.29 20.68 -30.39
CA THR A 169 15.08 21.12 -31.78
C THR A 169 14.65 22.59 -31.86
N GLY A 170 15.48 23.48 -31.32
CA GLY A 170 15.35 24.93 -31.45
C GLY A 170 16.69 25.56 -31.77
#